data_AF-A0A2N3PRL7-F1
#
_entry.id   AF-A0A2N3PRL7-F1
#
_cell.length_a   1.000
_cell.length_b   1.000
_cell.length_c   1.000
_cell.angle_alpha   90.00
_cell.angle_beta   90.00
_cell.angle_gamma   90.00
#
_symmetry.space_group_name_H-M   'P 1'
#
loop_
_entity.id
_entity.type
_entity.pdbx_description
1 polymer ?
#
loop_
_entity_poly.entity_id
_entity_poly.type
_entity_poly.pdbx_seq_one_letter_code
_entity_poly.pdbx_strand_id
1 'polypeptide(L)'
;MRIIIASLVLGPLLLIGGTAADAGTSVFPIESAPVKIAARADSSADREGFVQRARERTAEWQQKLQILNDKAAANGSAAGTAAEEDLHKAWIKIEAASHRLEDASDEEWQDAKTAFETASHELADTWHRRYPADK
;
A
#
# COMPACT_ATOMS: atom_id res chain seq x y z
N MET A 1 11.17 15.27 31.70
CA MET A 1 10.07 15.13 32.68
C MET A 1 8.81 14.72 31.93
N ARG A 2 8.06 13.77 32.51
CA ARG A 2 6.69 13.34 32.19
C ARG A 2 6.53 12.31 31.06
N ILE A 3 6.45 11.07 31.55
CA ILE A 3 5.97 9.84 30.92
C ILE A 3 4.43 9.85 31.08
N ILE A 4 3.67 9.39 30.08
CA ILE A 4 2.30 8.91 30.31
C ILE A 4 2.23 7.46 29.87
N ILE A 5 2.09 6.61 30.87
CA ILE A 5 1.95 5.16 30.84
C ILE A 5 0.46 4.87 30.65
N ALA A 6 0.09 4.11 29.61
CA ALA A 6 -1.26 3.57 29.49
C ALA A 6 -1.30 2.22 30.23
N SER A 7 -2.03 2.17 31.34
CA SER A 7 -2.25 0.94 32.11
C SER A 7 -3.60 0.33 31.80
N LEU A 8 -3.57 -1.00 31.62
CA LEU A 8 -4.52 -2.06 32.00
C LEU A 8 -6.02 -1.89 31.66
N VAL A 9 -6.63 -2.96 31.14
CA VAL A 9 -7.44 -3.92 31.94
C VAL A 9 -7.57 -5.24 31.16
N LEU A 10 -7.01 -6.31 31.71
CA LEU A 10 -7.45 -7.68 31.45
C LEU A 10 -8.81 -7.89 32.11
N GLY A 11 -9.75 -8.52 31.40
CA GLY A 11 -10.91 -9.15 32.02
C GLY A 11 -11.15 -10.52 31.41
N PRO A 12 -11.03 -11.63 32.17
CA PRO A 12 -11.59 -12.91 31.77
C PRO A 12 -13.03 -12.99 32.27
N LEU A 13 -13.98 -13.36 31.40
CA LEU A 13 -15.28 -13.86 31.85
C LEU A 13 -15.56 -15.21 31.21
N LEU A 14 -15.39 -16.25 32.02
CA LEU A 14 -16.05 -17.54 31.88
C LEU A 14 -17.53 -17.38 32.25
N LEU A 15 -18.46 -17.95 31.49
CA LEU A 15 -19.74 -18.50 31.99
C LEU A 15 -20.39 -19.36 30.87
N ILE A 16 -20.27 -20.69 30.92
CA ILE A 16 -21.27 -21.68 31.37
C ILE A 16 -22.53 -21.76 30.48
N GLY A 17 -22.75 -22.95 29.90
CA GLY A 17 -24.09 -23.56 29.86
C GLY A 17 -24.54 -24.17 28.52
N GLY A 18 -24.76 -25.48 28.50
CA GLY A 18 -25.73 -26.11 27.60
C GLY A 18 -25.23 -27.31 26.80
N THR A 19 -25.16 -28.50 27.41
CA THR A 19 -25.22 -29.76 26.67
C THR A 19 -26.67 -30.05 26.29
N ALA A 20 -27.03 -29.84 25.02
CA ALA A 20 -28.21 -30.48 24.44
C ALA A 20 -27.72 -31.64 23.59
N ALA A 21 -28.07 -32.86 24.03
CA ALA A 21 -28.00 -34.04 23.20
C ALA A 21 -29.09 -33.93 22.12
N ASP A 22 -28.69 -33.94 20.85
CA ASP A 22 -29.61 -34.17 19.74
C ASP A 22 -29.18 -35.45 19.04
N ALA A 23 -30.07 -36.44 19.10
CA ALA A 23 -29.94 -37.69 18.38
C ALA A 23 -30.72 -37.57 17.07
N GLY A 24 -30.01 -37.75 15.97
CA GLY A 24 -30.60 -38.25 14.72
C GLY A 24 -30.77 -37.20 13.63
N THR A 25 -29.91 -37.27 12.62
CA THR A 25 -30.31 -37.81 11.31
C THR A 25 -29.07 -37.84 10.42
N SER A 26 -28.71 -39.04 9.97
CA SER A 26 -27.73 -39.24 8.92
C SER A 26 -28.34 -38.77 7.59
N VAL A 27 -27.86 -37.64 7.07
CA VAL A 27 -27.98 -37.30 5.64
C VAL A 27 -26.56 -37.05 5.12
N PHE A 28 -26.24 -37.77 4.06
CA PHE A 28 -24.99 -37.75 3.30
C PHE A 28 -24.70 -36.37 2.66
N PRO A 29 -23.46 -36.12 2.20
CA PRO A 29 -22.76 -34.86 2.33
C PRO A 29 -23.22 -33.83 1.31
N ILE A 30 -23.41 -32.58 1.75
CA ILE A 30 -23.32 -31.44 0.84
C ILE A 30 -22.00 -30.77 1.16
N GLU A 31 -21.00 -31.11 0.34
CA GLU A 31 -19.74 -30.39 0.20
C GLU A 31 -20.04 -28.97 -0.33
N SER A 32 -20.57 -28.11 0.54
CA SER A 32 -20.71 -26.68 0.25
C SER A 32 -19.39 -26.02 0.65
N ALA A 33 -18.48 -25.96 -0.31
CA ALA A 33 -17.14 -25.41 -0.15
C ALA A 33 -17.12 -24.08 0.63
N PRO A 34 -16.43 -23.98 1.78
CA PRO A 34 -16.12 -22.68 2.41
C PRO A 34 -14.99 -21.91 1.70
N VAL A 35 -14.48 -22.42 0.57
CA VAL A 35 -13.26 -21.94 -0.08
C VAL A 35 -13.37 -20.52 -0.64
N LYS A 36 -14.57 -20.01 -0.90
CA LYS A 36 -14.74 -18.70 -1.55
C LYS A 36 -14.56 -17.50 -0.59
N ILE A 37 -14.76 -17.68 0.72
CA ILE A 37 -14.61 -16.59 1.69
C ILE A 37 -13.15 -16.40 2.09
N ALA A 38 -12.39 -17.49 2.25
CA ALA A 38 -10.95 -17.43 2.54
C ALA A 38 -10.19 -16.75 1.40
N ALA A 39 -10.38 -17.21 0.15
CA ALA A 39 -9.68 -16.65 -1.02
C ALA A 39 -9.96 -15.14 -1.24
N ARG A 40 -11.17 -14.65 -0.88
CA ARG A 40 -11.50 -13.22 -0.98
C ARG A 40 -10.85 -12.40 0.14
N ALA A 41 -10.77 -12.94 1.34
CA ALA A 41 -10.11 -12.29 2.47
C ALA A 41 -8.59 -12.18 2.25
N ASP A 42 -7.97 -13.25 1.74
CA ASP A 42 -6.54 -13.24 1.36
C ASP A 42 -6.25 -12.20 0.26
N SER A 43 -7.15 -12.07 -0.73
CA SER A 43 -7.02 -11.07 -1.79
C SER A 43 -7.20 -9.63 -1.29
N SER A 44 -8.08 -9.39 -0.30
CA SER A 44 -8.24 -8.06 0.32
C SER A 44 -7.00 -7.68 1.12
N ALA A 45 -6.46 -8.61 1.91
CA ALA A 45 -5.25 -8.37 2.69
C ALA A 45 -4.02 -8.11 1.80
N ASP A 46 -3.88 -8.83 0.68
CA ASP A 46 -2.84 -8.55 -0.33
C ASP A 46 -3.01 -7.15 -0.95
N ARG A 47 -4.26 -6.79 -1.27
CA ARG A 47 -4.61 -5.49 -1.83
C ARG A 47 -4.28 -4.35 -0.87
N GLU A 48 -4.74 -4.42 0.36
CA GLU A 48 -4.47 -3.41 1.40
C GLU A 48 -2.97 -3.28 1.67
N GLY A 49 -2.26 -4.41 1.77
CA GLY A 49 -0.81 -4.43 1.92
C GLY A 49 -0.07 -3.81 0.73
N PHE A 50 -0.57 -4.00 -0.49
CA PHE A 50 -0.01 -3.35 -1.67
C PHE A 50 -0.27 -1.84 -1.67
N VAL A 51 -1.49 -1.37 -1.36
CA VAL A 51 -1.79 0.07 -1.25
C VAL A 51 -0.89 0.73 -0.21
N GLN A 52 -0.68 0.08 0.94
CA GLN A 52 0.20 0.62 1.97
C GLN A 52 1.65 0.78 1.46
N ARG A 53 2.20 -0.23 0.79
CA ARG A 53 3.53 -0.15 0.17
C ARG A 53 3.60 0.89 -0.96
N ALA A 54 2.52 1.09 -1.69
CA ALA A 54 2.43 2.13 -2.71
C ALA A 54 2.54 3.53 -2.07
N ARG A 55 1.79 3.78 -0.99
CA ARG A 55 1.87 5.03 -0.22
C ARG A 55 3.27 5.29 0.33
N GLU A 56 3.90 4.26 0.90
CA GLU A 56 5.28 4.37 1.43
C GLU A 56 6.26 4.76 0.33
N ARG A 57 6.15 4.15 -0.85
CA ARG A 57 6.98 4.49 -2.01
C ARG A 57 6.71 5.90 -2.55
N THR A 58 5.44 6.30 -2.64
CA THR A 58 5.07 7.67 -3.05
C THR A 58 5.67 8.68 -2.07
N ALA A 59 5.60 8.43 -0.76
CA ALA A 59 6.20 9.31 0.25
C ALA A 59 7.74 9.38 0.16
N GLU A 60 8.42 8.24 -0.07
CA GLU A 60 9.87 8.22 -0.28
C GLU A 60 10.28 9.07 -1.48
N TRP A 61 9.58 8.93 -2.60
CA TRP A 61 9.83 9.71 -3.81
C TRP A 61 9.58 11.20 -3.59
N GLN A 62 8.50 11.55 -2.90
CA GLN A 62 8.20 12.94 -2.54
C GLN A 62 9.35 13.56 -1.75
N GLN A 63 9.87 12.82 -0.76
CA GLN A 63 10.99 13.28 0.06
C GLN A 63 12.28 13.45 -0.78
N LYS A 64 12.60 12.50 -1.65
CA LYS A 64 13.78 12.57 -2.53
C LYS A 64 13.73 13.81 -3.45
N LEU A 65 12.57 14.06 -4.05
CA LEU A 65 12.36 15.22 -4.93
C LEU A 65 12.42 16.54 -4.15
N GLN A 66 11.88 16.58 -2.92
CA GLN A 66 11.96 17.75 -2.07
C GLN A 66 13.41 18.09 -1.70
N ILE A 67 14.20 17.09 -1.27
CA ILE A 67 15.63 17.27 -0.95
C ILE A 67 16.41 17.80 -2.18
N LEU A 68 16.08 17.31 -3.36
CA LEU A 68 16.70 17.77 -4.61
C LEU A 68 16.36 19.23 -4.89
N ASN A 69 15.10 19.62 -4.74
CA ASN A 69 14.65 21.00 -4.90
C ASN A 69 15.28 21.95 -3.86
N ASP A 70 15.36 21.53 -2.59
CA ASP A 70 16.05 22.29 -1.53
C ASP A 70 17.55 22.49 -1.85
N LYS A 71 18.22 21.46 -2.36
CA LYS A 71 19.62 21.56 -2.81
C LYS A 71 19.76 22.51 -4.01
N ALA A 72 18.84 22.49 -4.97
CA ALA A 72 18.86 23.40 -6.10
C ALA A 72 18.71 24.85 -5.63
N ALA A 73 17.72 25.11 -4.77
CA ALA A 73 17.48 26.43 -4.18
C ALA A 73 18.68 26.95 -3.38
N ALA A 74 19.30 26.12 -2.54
CA ALA A 74 20.47 26.49 -1.74
C ALA A 74 21.70 26.84 -2.60
N ASN A 75 21.87 26.17 -3.75
CA ASN A 75 22.97 26.42 -4.67
C ASN A 75 22.68 27.55 -5.68
N GLY A 76 21.52 28.22 -5.59
CA GLY A 76 21.10 29.24 -6.54
C GLY A 76 20.84 28.70 -7.95
N SER A 77 20.70 27.38 -8.09
CA SER A 77 20.38 26.75 -9.36
C SER A 77 18.87 26.83 -9.54
N ALA A 78 18.41 27.58 -10.55
CA ALA A 78 17.00 27.63 -10.88
C ALA A 78 16.53 26.20 -11.23
N ALA A 79 15.54 25.71 -10.48
CA ALA A 79 14.84 24.48 -10.82
C ALA A 79 14.20 24.67 -12.19
N GLY A 80 14.80 24.08 -13.22
CA GLY A 80 14.55 24.48 -14.61
C GLY A 80 15.42 23.76 -15.63
N THR A 81 16.09 22.68 -15.22
CA THR A 81 16.75 21.79 -16.16
C THR A 81 15.75 20.80 -16.73
N ALA A 82 15.92 20.40 -18.00
CA ALA A 82 15.09 19.37 -18.62
C ALA A 82 15.06 18.05 -17.80
N ALA A 83 16.09 17.79 -16.98
CA ALA A 83 16.14 16.67 -16.05
C ALA A 83 15.09 16.77 -14.93
N GLU A 84 14.88 17.95 -14.37
CA GLU A 84 13.87 18.20 -13.34
C GLU A 84 12.46 18.12 -13.92
N GLU A 85 12.27 18.59 -15.16
CA GLU A 85 10.98 18.43 -15.85
C GLU A 85 10.63 16.97 -16.11
N ASP A 86 11.60 16.13 -16.52
CA ASP A 86 11.38 14.70 -16.71
C ASP A 86 11.02 14.01 -15.38
N LEU A 87 11.72 14.33 -14.30
CA LEU A 87 11.43 13.82 -12.96
C LEU A 87 10.06 14.27 -12.46
N HIS A 88 9.70 15.54 -12.69
CA HIS A 88 8.39 16.07 -12.32
C HIS A 88 7.25 15.38 -13.08
N LYS A 89 7.42 15.13 -14.39
CA LYS A 89 6.44 14.36 -15.18
C LYS A 89 6.29 12.93 -14.67
N ALA A 90 7.40 12.26 -14.36
CA ALA A 90 7.37 10.91 -13.80
C ALA A 90 6.74 10.88 -12.40
N TRP A 91 6.96 11.93 -11.59
CA TRP A 91 6.29 12.12 -10.30
C TRP A 91 4.78 12.28 -10.45
N ILE A 92 4.29 13.12 -11.37
CA ILE A 92 2.84 13.28 -11.58
C ILE A 92 2.19 11.93 -11.93
N LYS A 93 2.86 11.09 -12.72
CA LYS A 93 2.36 9.74 -13.05
C LYS A 93 2.26 8.83 -11.82
N ILE A 94 3.27 8.83 -10.95
CA ILE A 94 3.26 7.98 -9.76
C ILE A 94 2.17 8.41 -8.77
N GLU A 95 1.98 9.73 -8.61
CA GLU A 95 0.94 10.30 -7.75
C GLU A 95 -0.47 9.93 -8.26
N ALA A 96 -0.72 10.12 -9.56
CA ALA A 96 -1.98 9.73 -10.18
C ALA A 96 -2.24 8.21 -10.09
N ALA A 97 -1.22 7.38 -10.31
CA ALA A 97 -1.36 5.93 -10.20
C ALA A 97 -1.56 5.47 -8.75
N SER A 98 -0.94 6.15 -7.77
CA SER A 98 -1.15 5.92 -6.35
C SER A 98 -2.60 6.21 -5.96
N HIS A 99 -3.14 7.35 -6.40
CA HIS A 99 -4.54 7.69 -6.15
C HIS A 99 -5.48 6.65 -6.79
N ARG A 100 -5.18 6.19 -8.01
CA ARG A 100 -5.97 5.17 -8.68
C ARG A 100 -6.00 3.83 -7.93
N LEU A 101 -4.91 3.45 -7.24
CA LEU A 101 -4.87 2.25 -6.40
C LEU A 101 -5.80 2.34 -5.20
N GLU A 102 -5.89 3.52 -4.61
CA GLU A 102 -6.73 3.80 -3.44
C GLU A 102 -8.22 3.70 -3.80
N ASP A 103 -8.60 4.17 -5.00
CA ASP A 103 -9.99 4.17 -5.47
C ASP A 103 -10.41 2.93 -6.29
N ALA A 104 -9.47 2.07 -6.70
CA ALA A 104 -9.76 1.00 -7.66
C ALA A 104 -10.90 0.08 -7.20
N SER A 105 -11.75 -0.35 -8.13
CA SER A 105 -12.65 -1.48 -7.86
C SER A 105 -11.90 -2.82 -7.97
N ASP A 106 -12.50 -3.94 -7.55
CA ASP A 106 -11.92 -5.29 -7.75
C ASP A 106 -11.56 -5.54 -9.23
N GLU A 107 -12.38 -5.05 -10.16
CA GLU A 107 -12.17 -5.19 -11.61
C GLU A 107 -11.00 -4.34 -12.14
N GLU A 108 -10.75 -3.17 -11.54
CA GLU A 108 -9.72 -2.23 -11.98
C GLU A 108 -8.39 -2.42 -11.25
N TRP A 109 -8.39 -3.23 -10.18
CA TRP A 109 -7.25 -3.38 -9.28
C TRP A 109 -5.95 -3.76 -10.00
N GLN A 110 -6.00 -4.74 -10.90
CA GLN A 110 -4.80 -5.21 -11.61
C GLN A 110 -4.24 -4.15 -12.58
N ASP A 111 -5.11 -3.37 -13.20
CA ASP A 111 -4.70 -2.28 -14.09
C ASP A 111 -4.09 -1.12 -13.29
N ALA A 112 -4.72 -0.73 -12.17
CA ALA A 112 -4.18 0.28 -11.25
C ALA A 112 -2.82 -0.12 -10.67
N LYS A 113 -2.66 -1.40 -10.28
CA LYS A 113 -1.39 -1.98 -9.85
C LYS A 113 -0.32 -1.88 -10.92
N THR A 114 -0.62 -2.33 -12.13
CA THR A 114 0.33 -2.28 -13.26
C THR A 114 0.73 -0.85 -13.59
N ALA A 115 -0.22 0.09 -13.56
CA ALA A 115 0.04 1.52 -13.79
C ALA A 115 1.00 2.10 -12.74
N PHE A 116 0.79 1.77 -11.45
CA PHE A 116 1.67 2.23 -10.38
C PHE A 116 3.07 1.64 -10.48
N GLU A 117 3.20 0.33 -10.74
CA GLU A 117 4.50 -0.32 -10.89
C GLU A 117 5.26 0.24 -12.09
N THR A 118 4.57 0.47 -13.21
CA THR A 118 5.15 1.10 -14.41
C THR A 118 5.63 2.52 -14.10
N ALA A 119 4.78 3.36 -13.50
CA ALA A 119 5.15 4.74 -13.14
C ALA A 119 6.32 4.78 -12.13
N SER A 120 6.32 3.88 -11.15
CA SER A 120 7.41 3.73 -10.18
C SER A 120 8.73 3.37 -10.89
N HIS A 121 8.68 2.47 -11.85
CA HIS A 121 9.84 2.06 -12.62
C HIS A 121 10.37 3.19 -13.51
N GLU A 122 9.48 3.90 -14.21
CA GLU A 122 9.85 5.06 -15.04
C GLU A 122 10.53 6.16 -14.20
N LEU A 123 10.01 6.45 -13.00
CA LEU A 123 10.60 7.44 -12.09
C LEU A 123 11.97 6.98 -11.58
N ALA A 124 12.09 5.72 -11.17
CA ALA A 124 13.37 5.15 -10.73
C ALA A 124 14.43 5.18 -11.84
N ASP A 125 14.05 4.82 -13.06
CA ASP A 125 14.95 4.83 -14.21
C ASP A 125 15.37 6.26 -14.59
N THR A 126 14.42 7.20 -14.56
CA THR A 126 14.71 8.63 -14.78
C THR A 126 15.66 9.16 -13.72
N TRP A 127 15.45 8.83 -12.44
CA TRP A 127 16.36 9.18 -11.36
C TRP A 127 17.76 8.60 -11.59
N HIS A 128 17.86 7.31 -11.90
CA HIS A 128 19.15 6.63 -12.09
C HIS A 128 19.94 7.20 -13.27
N ARG A 129 19.27 7.54 -14.38
CA ARG A 129 19.90 8.17 -15.54
C ARG A 129 20.48 9.55 -15.22
N ARG A 130 19.87 10.30 -14.28
CA ARG A 130 20.31 11.64 -13.89
C ARG A 130 21.29 11.64 -12.72
N TYR A 131 21.18 10.66 -11.82
CA TYR A 131 21.97 10.53 -10.59
C TYR A 131 22.61 9.13 -10.49
N PRO A 132 23.54 8.77 -11.39
CA PRO A 132 24.14 7.43 -11.43
C PRO A 132 24.99 7.09 -10.20
N ALA A 133 25.37 8.08 -9.38
CA ALA A 133 26.15 7.91 -8.16
C ALA A 133 25.31 7.49 -6.94
N ASP A 134 23.98 7.46 -7.04
CA ASP A 134 23.03 7.10 -5.97
C ASP A 134 22.74 5.59 -5.94
N LYS A 135 23.68 4.76 -6.42
CA LYS A 135 23.53 3.31 -6.62
C LYS A 135 24.04 2.47 -5.45
#